data_AF-X1HFX4-F1
#
_entry.id   AF-X1HFX4-F1
#
_cell.length_a   1.000
_cell.length_b   1.000
_cell.length_c   1.000
_cell.angle_alpha   90.00
_cell.angle_beta   90.00
_cell.angle_gamma   90.00
#
_symmetry.space_group_name_H-M   'P 1'
#
loop_
_entity.id
_entity.type
_entity.pdbx_description
1 polymer ?
#
loop_
_entity_poly.entity_id
_entity_poly.type
_entity_poly.pdbx_seq_one_letter_code
_entity_poly.pdbx_strand_id
1 'polypeptide(L)'
;MDIGKLIPIIIAFVSAVLLPFFLSKRKKEGHKKFEEFRRHLPGIGVRFTKLDKESEQAKLGKKISRAQKSEGVVALEERNIDFIIVASVASQYGVNYYIEYLV
;
A
#
# COMPACT_ATOMS: atom_id res chain seq x y z
N MET A 1 -27.50 34.07 -10.47
CA MET A 1 -26.15 33.56 -10.18
C MET A 1 -25.61 32.98 -11.47
N ASP A 2 -24.56 33.56 -12.06
CA ASP A 2 -24.03 33.11 -13.35
C ASP A 2 -23.64 31.63 -13.28
N ILE A 3 -24.22 30.83 -14.18
CA ILE A 3 -23.89 29.39 -14.31
C ILE A 3 -22.38 29.20 -14.50
N GLY A 4 -21.70 30.14 -15.15
CA GLY A 4 -20.24 30.15 -15.31
C GLY A 4 -19.44 30.20 -13.99
N LYS A 5 -20.02 30.76 -12.91
CA LYS A 5 -19.39 30.77 -11.57
C LYS A 5 -19.70 29.51 -10.75
N LEU A 6 -20.74 28.76 -11.11
CA LEU A 6 -21.11 27.50 -10.46
C LEU A 6 -20.25 26.32 -10.93
N ILE A 7 -19.81 26.31 -12.20
CA ILE A 7 -18.96 25.26 -12.77
C ILE A 7 -17.70 24.98 -11.92
N PRO A 8 -16.87 25.97 -11.55
CA PRO A 8 -15.67 25.69 -10.73
C PRO A 8 -16.01 25.19 -9.32
N ILE A 9 -17.13 25.64 -8.74
CA ILE A 9 -17.60 25.17 -7.43
C ILE A 9 -18.00 23.69 -7.49
N ILE A 10 -18.69 23.29 -8.55
CA ILE A 10 -19.09 21.89 -8.77
C ILE A 10 -17.85 21.02 -8.97
N ILE A 11 -16.88 21.44 -9.80
CA ILE A 11 -15.64 20.70 -10.01
C ILE A 11 -14.85 20.55 -8.70
N ALA A 12 -14.71 21.63 -7.93
CA ALA A 12 -14.04 21.60 -6.63
C ALA A 12 -14.72 20.59 -5.68
N PHE A 13 -16.05 20.62 -5.59
CA PHE A 13 -16.80 19.70 -4.74
C PHE A 13 -16.66 18.24 -5.18
N VAL A 14 -16.78 17.96 -6.48
CA VAL A 14 -16.60 16.62 -7.06
C VAL A 14 -15.18 16.11 -6.81
N SER A 15 -14.16 16.96 -6.98
CA SER A 15 -12.77 16.60 -6.71
C SER A 15 -12.55 16.30 -5.22
N ALA A 16 -13.13 17.09 -4.32
CA ALA A 16 -12.98 16.90 -2.87
C ALA A 16 -13.61 15.61 -2.37
N VAL A 17 -14.62 15.06 -3.07
CA VAL A 17 -15.28 13.80 -2.68
C VAL A 17 -14.67 12.60 -3.42
N LEU A 18 -14.50 12.68 -4.74
CA LEU A 18 -14.02 11.54 -5.53
C LEU A 18 -12.56 11.20 -5.23
N LEU A 19 -11.69 12.20 -5.08
CA LEU A 19 -10.26 11.96 -4.88
C LEU A 19 -9.98 11.16 -3.59
N PRO A 20 -10.48 11.55 -2.39
CA PRO A 20 -10.29 10.73 -1.19
C PRO A 20 -11.02 9.39 -1.28
N PHE A 21 -12.17 9.31 -1.94
CA PHE A 21 -12.89 8.04 -2.11
C PHE A 21 -12.08 7.02 -2.94
N PHE A 22 -11.55 7.43 -4.09
CA PHE A 22 -10.69 6.58 -4.92
C PHE A 22 -9.39 6.19 -4.20
N LEU A 23 -8.76 7.13 -3.48
CA LEU A 23 -7.58 6.83 -2.66
C LEU A 23 -7.90 5.84 -1.54
N SER A 24 -9.06 5.94 -0.89
CA SER A 24 -9.49 5.01 0.16
C SER A 24 -9.72 3.60 -0.39
N LYS A 25 -10.31 3.46 -1.58
CA LYS A 25 -10.49 2.16 -2.24
C LYS A 25 -9.14 1.51 -2.56
N ARG A 26 -8.19 2.27 -3.10
CA ARG A 26 -6.82 1.78 -3.36
C ARG A 26 -6.13 1.29 -2.09
N LYS A 27 -6.26 2.00 -0.96
CA LYS A 27 -5.72 1.55 0.34
C LYS A 27 -6.33 0.22 0.79
N LYS A 28 -7.64 0.03 0.61
CA LYS A 28 -8.33 -1.22 0.97
C LYS A 28 -7.86 -2.40 0.10
N GLU A 29 -7.61 -2.14 -1.18
CA GLU A 29 -7.17 -3.17 -2.13
C GLU A 29 -5.73 -3.64 -1.86
N GLY A 30 -4.82 -2.70 -1.58
CA GLY A 30 -3.46 -3.05 -1.16
C GLY A 30 -3.40 -3.85 0.13
N HIS A 31 -4.25 -3.51 1.11
CA HIS A 31 -4.37 -4.29 2.33
C HIS A 31 -4.84 -5.73 2.07
N LYS A 32 -5.83 -5.93 1.19
CA LYS A 32 -6.31 -7.27 0.81
C LYS A 32 -5.20 -8.09 0.17
N LYS A 33 -4.44 -7.51 -0.76
CA LYS A 33 -3.32 -8.20 -1.42
C LYS A 33 -2.21 -8.58 -0.45
N PHE A 34 -1.92 -7.72 0.52
CA PHE A 34 -0.99 -8.05 1.61
C PHE A 34 -1.50 -9.20 2.50
N GLU A 35 -2.79 -9.20 2.85
CA GLU A 35 -3.37 -10.32 3.60
C GLU A 35 -3.35 -11.64 2.82
N GLU A 36 -3.65 -11.61 1.53
CA GLU A 36 -3.56 -12.77 0.63
C GLU A 36 -2.14 -13.33 0.63
N PHE A 37 -1.13 -12.47 0.46
CA PHE A 37 0.29 -12.84 0.57
C PHE A 37 0.61 -13.50 1.92
N ARG A 38 0.20 -12.88 3.04
CA ARG A 38 0.43 -13.46 4.38
C ARG A 38 -0.21 -14.82 4.58
N ARG A 39 -1.36 -15.10 3.95
CA ARG A 39 -2.01 -16.42 4.03
C ARG A 39 -1.27 -17.47 3.21
N HIS A 40 -0.58 -17.08 2.15
CA HIS A 40 0.19 -18.02 1.32
C HIS A 40 1.55 -18.36 1.92
N LEU A 41 2.17 -17.47 2.71
CA LEU A 41 3.49 -17.70 3.32
C LEU A 41 3.62 -19.02 4.10
N PRO A 42 2.69 -19.41 5.00
CA PRO A 42 2.78 -20.68 5.70
C PRO A 42 2.58 -21.87 4.77
N GLY A 43 1.77 -21.70 3.70
CA GLY A 43 1.52 -22.73 2.70
C GLY A 43 2.75 -23.09 1.86
N ILE A 44 3.74 -22.18 1.79
CA ILE A 44 5.04 -22.42 1.14
C ILE A 44 6.17 -22.70 2.15
N GLY A 45 5.84 -22.93 3.42
CA GLY A 45 6.80 -23.28 4.47
C GLY A 45 7.50 -22.10 5.14
N VAL A 46 7.14 -20.86 4.79
CA VAL A 46 7.76 -19.66 5.37
C VAL A 46 7.08 -19.29 6.69
N ARG A 47 7.85 -19.34 7.78
CA ARG A 47 7.41 -18.87 9.10
C ARG A 47 7.69 -17.38 9.25
N PHE A 48 6.74 -16.68 9.85
CA PHE A 48 6.84 -15.25 10.05
C PHE A 48 6.22 -14.82 11.37
N THR A 49 6.78 -13.74 11.93
CA THR A 49 6.23 -13.06 13.09
C THR A 49 5.37 -11.88 12.66
N LYS A 50 4.33 -11.60 13.44
CA LYS A 50 3.46 -10.44 13.21
C LYS A 50 4.14 -9.21 13.79
N LEU A 51 4.61 -8.31 12.93
CA LEU A 51 5.08 -6.98 13.37
C LEU A 51 3.95 -5.99 13.43
N ASP A 52 4.14 -5.02 14.32
CA ASP A 52 3.25 -3.88 14.44
C ASP A 52 3.42 -2.98 13.21
N LYS A 53 2.30 -2.73 12.53
CA LYS A 53 2.29 -2.17 11.18
C LYS A 53 2.77 -0.72 11.16
N GLU A 54 2.55 0.06 12.22
CA GLU A 54 2.81 1.49 12.18
C GLU A 54 4.28 1.85 12.46
N SER A 55 4.90 1.23 13.45
CA SER A 55 6.28 1.55 13.84
C SER A 55 7.31 1.06 12.83
N GLU A 56 7.09 -0.13 12.27
CA GLU A 56 8.06 -0.79 11.40
C GLU A 56 7.89 -0.38 9.94
N GLN A 57 6.66 -0.07 9.49
CA GLN A 57 6.47 0.59 8.19
C GLN A 57 7.09 1.99 8.17
N ALA A 58 7.08 2.72 9.29
CA ALA A 58 7.72 4.04 9.34
C ALA A 58 9.25 3.96 9.24
N LYS A 59 9.86 2.94 9.87
CA LYS A 59 11.31 2.72 9.80
C LYS A 59 11.76 2.15 8.45
N LEU A 60 11.06 1.13 7.96
CA LEU A 60 11.42 0.43 6.71
C LEU A 60 10.91 1.16 5.47
N GLY A 61 9.81 1.90 5.57
CA GLY A 61 9.29 2.75 4.50
C GLY A 61 10.26 3.87 4.08
N LYS A 62 11.22 4.22 4.94
CA LYS A 62 12.31 5.15 4.61
C LYS A 62 13.31 4.58 3.58
N LYS A 63 13.37 3.25 3.42
CA LYS A 63 14.20 2.55 2.43
C LYS A 63 13.49 2.30 1.10
N ILE A 64 12.16 2.43 1.06
CA ILE A 64 11.35 2.21 -0.15
C ILE A 64 11.44 3.44 -1.06
N SER A 65 11.45 3.24 -2.38
CA SER A 65 11.47 4.36 -3.34
C SER A 65 10.28 5.28 -3.13
N ARG A 66 10.46 6.59 -3.34
CA ARG A 66 9.40 7.60 -3.17
C ARG A 66 8.16 7.37 -4.06
N ALA A 67 8.31 6.59 -5.12
CA ALA A 67 7.24 6.20 -6.04
C ALA A 67 6.47 4.94 -5.59
N GLN A 68 6.99 4.21 -4.61
CA GLN A 68 6.44 2.98 -4.07
C GLN A 68 5.77 3.25 -2.72
N LYS A 69 4.67 2.55 -2.46
CA LYS A 69 3.94 2.60 -1.20
C LYS A 69 4.05 1.25 -0.49
N SER A 70 4.47 1.25 0.77
CA SER A 70 4.39 0.05 1.61
C SER A 70 2.94 -0.32 1.88
N GLU A 71 2.52 -1.53 1.48
CA GLU A 71 1.22 -2.10 1.86
C GLU A 71 1.31 -2.94 3.15
N GLY A 72 2.51 -3.44 3.46
CA GLY A 72 2.78 -4.14 4.70
C GLY A 72 4.18 -4.74 4.76
N VAL A 73 4.60 -5.08 5.97
CA VAL A 73 5.90 -5.69 6.27
C VAL A 73 5.66 -7.00 7.04
N VAL A 74 6.47 -8.00 6.74
CA VAL A 74 6.52 -9.30 7.41
C VAL A 74 7.96 -9.53 7.85
N ALA A 75 8.22 -9.80 9.13
CA ALA A 75 9.52 -10.36 9.50
C ALA A 75 9.48 -11.86 9.36
N LEU A 76 10.55 -12.40 8.78
CA LEU A 76 10.72 -13.84 8.69
C LEU A 76 11.45 -14.34 9.94
N GLU A 77 11.18 -15.58 10.31
CA GLU A 77 11.95 -16.27 11.36
C GLU A 77 13.26 -16.89 10.80
N GLU A 78 13.49 -16.77 9.49
CA GLU A 78 14.65 -17.34 8.81
C GLU A 78 15.88 -16.43 8.84
N ARG A 79 17.07 -17.05 8.82
CA ARG A 79 18.35 -16.36 9.10
C ARG A 79 18.92 -15.51 7.95
N ASN A 80 18.35 -15.58 6.75
CA ASN A 80 18.94 -14.95 5.56
C ASN A 80 18.18 -13.71 5.07
N ILE A 81 16.94 -13.52 5.51
CA ILE A 81 16.11 -12.38 5.13
C ILE A 81 15.38 -11.94 6.40
N ASP A 82 15.66 -10.74 6.87
CA ASP A 82 15.05 -10.20 8.08
C ASP A 82 13.60 -9.80 7.82
N PHE A 83 13.34 -9.15 6.69
CA PHE A 83 12.04 -8.59 6.36
C PHE A 83 11.66 -8.78 4.90
N ILE A 84 10.38 -9.04 4.67
CA ILE A 84 9.71 -8.90 3.37
C ILE A 84 8.76 -7.71 3.43
N ILE A 85 8.85 -6.84 2.45
CA ILE A 85 7.98 -5.69 2.26
C ILE A 85 7.14 -5.93 1.01
N VAL A 86 5.82 -5.81 1.14
CA VAL A 86 4.93 -5.77 -0.04
C VAL A 86 4.73 -4.30 -0.40
N ALA A 87 5.30 -3.91 -1.55
CA ALA A 87 5.20 -2.56 -2.08
C ALA A 87 4.17 -2.50 -3.21
N SER A 88 3.46 -1.38 -3.33
CA SER A 88 2.59 -1.10 -4.47
C SER A 88 3.08 0.12 -5.25
N VAL A 89 2.93 0.06 -6.58
CA VAL A 89 3.18 1.18 -7.49
C VAL A 89 1.91 1.44 -8.28
N ALA A 90 1.34 2.62 -8.11
CA ALA A 90 0.18 3.06 -8.86
C ALA A 90 0.61 3.64 -10.21
N SER A 91 0.00 3.15 -11.29
CA SER A 91 0.20 3.63 -12.66
C SER A 91 -1.14 3.95 -13.32
N GLN A 92 -1.10 4.49 -14.54
CA GLN A 92 -2.29 4.69 -15.36
C GLN A 92 -2.99 3.38 -15.77
N TYR A 93 -2.29 2.25 -15.68
CA TYR A 93 -2.82 0.92 -16.02
C TYR A 93 -3.32 0.13 -14.79
N GLY A 94 -3.26 0.72 -13.60
CA GLY A 94 -3.65 0.07 -12.35
C GLY A 94 -2.53 0.05 -11.32
N VAL A 95 -2.71 -0.76 -10.28
CA VAL A 95 -1.76 -0.91 -9.17
C VAL A 95 -1.02 -2.22 -9.34
N ASN A 96 0.30 -2.12 -9.48
CA ASN A 96 1.19 -3.29 -9.49
C ASN A 96 1.74 -3.52 -8.08
N TYR A 97 1.92 -4.79 -7.71
CA TYR A 97 2.41 -5.20 -6.41
C TYR A 97 3.76 -5.91 -6.55
N TYR A 98 4.71 -5.54 -5.69
CA TYR A 98 6.08 -6.03 -5.70
C TYR A 98 6.46 -6.54 -4.31
N ILE A 99 7.41 -7.46 -4.30
CA ILE A 99 8.02 -7.98 -3.08
C ILE A 99 9.44 -7.43 -3.01
N GLU A 100 9.74 -6.66 -1.98
CA GLU A 100 11.09 -6.23 -1.64
C GLU A 100 11.56 -6.98 -0.39
N TYR A 101 12.86 -7.26 -0.31
CA TYR A 101 13.45 -7.97 0.82
C TYR A 101 14.58 -7.15 1.44
N LEU A 102 14.80 -7.37 2.72
CA LEU A 102 15.87 -6.75 3.48
C LEU A 102 16.71 -7.84 4.17
N VAL A 103 18.03 -7.72 4.05
CA VAL A 103 19.07 -8.54 4.70
C VAL A 103 19.99 -7.62 5.48
#